data_AF-A0A6V7JTU6-F1
#
_entry.id   AF-A0A6V7JTU6-F1
#
_cell.length_a   1.000
_cell.length_b   1.000
_cell.length_c   1.000
_cell.angle_alpha   90.00
_cell.angle_beta   90.00
_cell.angle_gamma   90.00
#
_symmetry.space_group_name_H-M   'P 1'
#
loop_
_entity.id
_entity.type
_entity.pdbx_description
1 polymer ?
#
loop_
_entity_poly.entity_id
_entity_poly.type
_entity_poly.pdbx_seq_one_letter_code
_entity_poly.pdbx_strand_id
1 'polypeptide(L)'
;YISLATQIFKFMNQHLIGSSSSYVREYVINGLVEQQMVILAAIIRDLDHETARTETGTISVFYGATLGAMYSEFSQALSQYTHNLLAHNTLNETLQSTLLQHLGVSPWTIEGTSSTSWPLQVYPRTLSVLAQILLLKPQLEKEAACISIWQRLVTTMVENVCNPPVTFEPENEDLNVEHAQLLLFLFHSLNLMQKKSVLLVTGSGAVRCSEAVKTPMKDSQILHLSRLLLLLEYMMKNLYDAPSTLLEQ
;
A
#
# COMPACT_ATOMS: atom_id res chain seq x y z
N TYR A 1 22.07 15.42 9.01
CA TYR A 1 20.90 14.79 9.66
C TYR A 1 20.54 13.44 9.03
N ILE A 2 20.28 13.34 7.71
CA ILE A 2 19.90 12.05 7.07
C ILE A 2 20.93 10.92 7.26
N SER A 3 22.23 11.23 7.21
CA SER A 3 23.30 10.26 7.50
C SER A 3 23.25 9.75 8.94
N LEU A 4 22.97 10.61 9.92
CA LEU A 4 22.78 10.19 11.32
C LEU A 4 21.54 9.29 11.46
N ALA A 5 20.41 9.67 10.87
CA ALA A 5 19.21 8.84 10.87
C ALA A 5 19.47 7.45 10.26
N THR A 6 20.24 7.41 9.16
CA THR A 6 20.68 6.16 8.52
C THR A 6 21.52 5.31 9.46
N GLN A 7 22.50 5.91 10.16
CA GLN A 7 23.31 5.21 11.15
C GLN A 7 22.48 4.67 12.32
N ILE A 8 21.48 5.42 12.78
CA ILE A 8 20.55 4.96 13.83
C ILE A 8 19.79 3.72 13.35
N PHE A 9 19.19 3.74 12.15
CA PHE A 9 18.49 2.56 11.62
C PHE A 9 19.43 1.37 11.39
N LYS A 10 20.65 1.60 10.90
CA LYS A 10 21.67 0.53 10.76
C LYS A 10 22.03 -0.08 12.11
N PHE A 11 22.22 0.74 13.13
CA PHE A 11 22.49 0.28 14.49
C PHE A 11 21.33 -0.55 15.03
N MET A 12 20.09 -0.06 14.91
CA MET A 12 18.90 -0.79 15.37
C MET A 12 18.74 -2.13 14.63
N ASN A 13 18.99 -2.15 13.32
CA ASN A 13 18.95 -3.38 12.51
C ASN A 13 19.95 -4.42 12.99
N GLN A 14 21.21 -4.03 13.14
CA GLN A 14 22.30 -4.98 13.43
C GLN A 14 22.36 -5.39 14.89
N HIS A 15 22.14 -4.46 15.82
CA HIS A 15 22.43 -4.67 17.24
C HIS A 15 21.20 -4.86 18.11
N LEU A 16 20.00 -4.46 17.65
CA LEU A 16 18.77 -4.61 18.42
C LEU A 16 17.92 -5.73 17.83
N ILE A 17 17.35 -5.53 16.64
CA ILE A 17 16.40 -6.49 16.04
C ILE A 17 17.11 -7.77 15.57
N GLY A 18 18.23 -7.62 14.86
CA GLY A 18 19.05 -8.73 14.38
C GLY A 18 19.99 -9.33 15.45
N SER A 19 19.87 -8.91 16.71
CA SER A 19 20.74 -9.41 17.78
C SER A 19 20.55 -10.92 17.97
N SER A 20 21.65 -11.65 18.16
CA SER A 20 21.60 -13.08 18.52
C SER A 20 21.17 -13.31 19.97
N SER A 21 21.30 -12.31 20.83
CA SER A 21 20.92 -12.37 22.24
C SER A 21 19.39 -12.33 22.41
N SER A 22 18.83 -13.35 23.06
CA SER A 22 17.40 -13.40 23.40
C SER A 22 16.97 -12.25 24.29
N TYR A 23 17.82 -11.87 25.26
CA TYR A 23 17.55 -10.76 26.19
C TYR A 23 17.36 -9.43 25.47
N VAL A 24 18.25 -9.13 24.51
CA VAL A 24 18.16 -7.88 23.72
C VAL A 24 16.89 -7.89 22.87
N ARG A 25 16.55 -9.04 22.27
CA ARG A 25 15.35 -9.17 21.45
C ARG A 25 14.07 -8.98 22.27
N GLU A 26 14.00 -9.60 23.44
CA GLU A 26 12.87 -9.48 24.36
C GLU A 26 12.75 -8.04 24.90
N TYR A 27 13.86 -7.39 25.22
CA TYR A 27 13.88 -5.97 25.59
C TYR A 27 13.29 -5.09 24.49
N VAL A 28 13.67 -5.32 23.22
CA VAL A 28 13.14 -4.57 22.08
C VAL A 28 11.64 -4.82 21.92
N ILE A 29 11.19 -6.09 21.91
CA ILE A 29 9.78 -6.44 21.76
C ILE A 29 8.92 -5.76 22.83
N ASN A 30 9.36 -5.82 24.09
CA ASN A 30 8.62 -5.23 25.21
C ASN A 30 8.70 -3.71 25.27
N GLY A 31 9.72 -3.11 24.64
CA GLY A 31 9.91 -1.66 24.58
C GLY A 31 9.16 -0.97 23.44
N LEU A 32 8.56 -1.72 22.51
CA LEU A 32 7.83 -1.15 21.38
C LEU A 32 6.44 -0.67 21.79
N VAL A 33 6.10 0.55 21.39
CA VAL A 33 4.81 1.19 21.70
C VAL A 33 4.15 1.77 20.46
N GLU A 34 2.83 1.97 20.51
CA GLU A 34 2.02 2.49 19.40
C GLU A 34 2.57 3.81 18.83
N GLN A 35 3.03 4.72 19.69
CA GLN A 35 3.58 6.00 19.26
C GLN A 35 4.79 5.85 18.32
N GLN A 36 5.60 4.81 18.49
CA GLN A 36 6.71 4.53 17.58
C GLN A 36 6.22 4.05 16.21
N MET A 37 5.09 3.33 16.16
CA MET A 37 4.46 2.95 14.89
C MET A 37 3.90 4.16 14.16
N VAL A 38 3.34 5.14 14.89
CA VAL A 38 2.89 6.42 14.31
C VAL A 38 4.06 7.18 13.68
N ILE A 39 5.17 7.30 14.40
CA ILE A 39 6.38 7.98 13.91
C ILE A 39 6.97 7.22 12.72
N LEU A 40 7.04 5.88 12.79
CA LEU A 40 7.53 5.05 11.70
C LEU A 40 6.68 5.21 10.44
N ALA A 41 5.35 5.20 10.57
CA ALA A 41 4.42 5.46 9.47
C ALA A 41 4.65 6.85 8.84
N ALA A 42 4.86 7.88 9.67
CA ALA A 42 5.17 9.22 9.17
C ALA A 42 6.48 9.24 8.36
N ILE A 43 7.56 8.64 8.89
CA ILE A 43 8.85 8.56 8.18
C ILE A 43 8.71 7.82 6.84
N ILE A 44 7.96 6.71 6.82
CA ILE A 44 7.71 5.93 5.59
C ILE A 44 6.98 6.79 4.57
N ARG A 45 5.87 7.44 4.95
CA ARG A 45 5.07 8.27 4.04
C ARG A 45 5.85 9.47 3.52
N ASP A 46 6.59 10.16 4.38
CA ASP A 46 7.41 11.30 3.99
C ASP A 46 8.46 10.89 2.95
N LEU A 47 9.13 9.75 3.16
CA LEU A 47 10.13 9.24 2.23
C LEU A 47 9.50 8.74 0.92
N ASP A 48 8.33 8.10 0.99
CA ASP A 48 7.55 7.68 -0.18
C ASP A 48 7.17 8.88 -1.05
N HIS A 49 6.63 9.94 -0.43
CA HIS A 49 6.27 11.16 -1.12
C HIS A 49 7.48 11.90 -1.71
N GLU A 50 8.58 12.04 -0.95
CA GLU A 50 9.79 12.71 -1.43
C GLU A 50 10.44 11.97 -2.62
N THR A 51 10.34 10.63 -2.64
CA THR A 51 10.82 9.82 -3.77
C THR A 51 9.93 10.02 -5.01
N ALA A 52 8.61 10.10 -4.82
CA ALA A 52 7.62 10.22 -5.88
C ALA A 52 7.61 11.60 -6.57
N ARG A 53 7.82 12.70 -5.82
CA ARG A 53 7.77 14.08 -6.35
C ARG A 53 8.91 14.42 -7.32
N THR A 54 10.01 13.68 -7.28
CA THR A 54 11.06 13.88 -8.26
C THR A 54 10.58 13.27 -9.58
N GLU A 55 10.14 14.10 -10.53
CA GLU A 55 9.52 13.73 -11.83
C GLU A 55 10.35 12.74 -12.70
N THR A 56 11.54 12.33 -12.24
CA THR A 56 12.47 11.36 -12.84
C THR A 56 12.88 10.23 -11.89
N GLY A 57 12.16 10.02 -10.78
CA GLY A 57 12.33 8.88 -9.88
C GLY A 57 13.66 8.84 -9.11
N THR A 58 14.44 9.92 -9.12
CA THR A 58 15.70 9.98 -8.36
C THR A 58 15.95 11.35 -7.75
N ILE A 59 16.06 11.37 -6.42
CA ILE A 59 16.53 12.49 -5.59
C ILE A 59 17.90 13.00 -6.07
N SER A 60 18.72 12.15 -6.71
CA SER A 60 20.01 12.54 -7.29
C SER A 60 19.91 13.54 -8.43
N VAL A 61 18.81 13.55 -9.20
CA VAL A 61 18.64 14.46 -10.34
C VAL A 61 18.35 15.89 -9.86
N PHE A 62 17.59 16.04 -8.78
CA PHE A 62 17.22 17.35 -8.25
C PHE A 62 18.21 17.92 -7.24
N TYR A 63 18.81 17.05 -6.41
CA TYR A 63 19.65 17.49 -5.28
C TYR A 63 21.12 17.06 -5.39
N GLY A 64 21.51 16.50 -6.54
CA GLY A 64 22.86 16.05 -6.82
C GLY A 64 23.16 14.63 -6.32
N ALA A 65 24.15 14.00 -6.93
CA ALA A 65 24.50 12.60 -6.71
C ALA A 65 24.76 12.26 -5.24
N THR A 66 25.40 13.16 -4.49
CA THR A 66 25.71 12.97 -3.06
C THR A 66 24.45 12.85 -2.21
N LEU A 67 23.48 13.75 -2.38
CA LEU A 67 22.25 13.70 -1.58
C LEU A 67 21.38 12.51 -2.00
N GLY A 68 21.30 12.23 -3.31
CA GLY A 68 20.63 11.02 -3.81
C GLY A 68 21.20 9.73 -3.21
N ALA A 69 22.52 9.60 -3.11
CA ALA A 69 23.16 8.45 -2.47
C ALA A 69 22.79 8.34 -0.98
N MET A 70 22.78 9.45 -0.25
CA MET A 70 22.39 9.46 1.17
C MET A 70 20.92 9.05 1.39
N TYR A 71 20.00 9.51 0.53
CA TYR A 71 18.60 9.09 0.60
C TYR A 71 18.39 7.63 0.18
N SER A 72 19.15 7.14 -0.79
CA SER A 72 19.14 5.72 -1.16
C SER A 72 19.60 4.84 0.01
N GLU A 73 20.68 5.23 0.69
CA GLU A 73 21.20 4.50 1.84
C GLU A 73 20.23 4.53 3.04
N PHE A 74 19.60 5.69 3.28
CA PHE A 74 18.53 5.82 4.27
C PHE A 74 17.33 4.93 3.94
N SER A 75 16.88 4.95 2.68
CA SER A 75 15.77 4.13 2.20
C SER A 75 16.04 2.65 2.41
N GLN A 76 17.25 2.18 2.09
CA GLN A 76 17.64 0.79 2.31
C GLN A 76 17.64 0.44 3.80
N ALA A 77 18.20 1.29 4.66
CA ALA A 77 18.24 1.07 6.10
C ALA A 77 16.83 1.01 6.71
N LEU A 78 15.92 1.89 6.26
CA LEU A 78 14.53 1.91 6.69
C LEU A 78 13.77 0.66 6.22
N SER A 79 13.89 0.29 4.94
CA SER A 79 13.25 -0.92 4.40
C SER A 79 13.74 -2.19 5.08
N GLN A 80 15.03 -2.28 5.41
CA GLN A 80 15.58 -3.40 6.18
C GLN A 80 15.01 -3.42 7.61
N TYR A 81 14.85 -2.24 8.23
CA TYR A 81 14.29 -2.12 9.58
C TYR A 81 12.83 -2.56 9.64
N THR A 82 11.99 -2.08 8.73
CA THR A 82 10.59 -2.49 8.65
C THR A 82 10.46 -3.97 8.34
N HIS A 83 11.27 -4.49 7.43
CA HIS A 83 11.30 -5.92 7.13
C HIS A 83 11.68 -6.76 8.34
N ASN A 84 12.76 -6.41 9.04
CA ASN A 84 13.23 -7.17 10.20
C ASN A 84 12.20 -7.17 11.35
N LEU A 85 11.54 -6.03 11.59
CA LEU A 85 10.48 -5.94 12.61
C LEU A 85 9.34 -6.93 12.34
N LEU A 86 8.96 -7.09 11.08
CA LEU A 86 7.88 -8.00 10.66
C LEU A 86 8.36 -9.46 10.57
N ALA A 87 9.49 -9.70 9.92
CA ALA A 87 10.04 -11.04 9.71
C ALA A 87 10.40 -11.76 11.02
N HIS A 88 10.84 -11.01 12.04
CA HIS A 88 11.11 -11.57 13.36
C HIS A 88 9.89 -11.58 14.30
N ASN A 89 8.68 -11.29 13.80
CA ASN A 89 7.45 -11.16 14.60
C ASN A 89 7.65 -10.25 15.82
N THR A 90 8.43 -9.18 15.66
CA THR A 90 8.72 -8.22 16.75
C THR A 90 7.48 -7.36 17.03
N LEU A 91 6.66 -7.10 16.00
CA LEU A 91 5.39 -6.38 16.12
C LEU A 91 4.26 -7.35 16.43
N ASN A 92 3.58 -7.12 17.56
CA ASN A 92 2.31 -7.79 17.86
C ASN A 92 1.17 -7.28 16.94
N GLU A 93 0.01 -7.94 16.98
CA GLU A 93 -1.11 -7.63 16.08
C GLU A 93 -1.63 -6.19 16.24
N THR A 94 -1.63 -5.65 17.45
CA THR A 94 -2.03 -4.27 17.73
C THR A 94 -1.08 -3.30 17.05
N LEU A 95 0.23 -3.47 17.22
CA LEU A 95 1.24 -2.60 16.60
C LEU A 95 1.23 -2.70 15.07
N GLN A 96 1.02 -3.90 14.50
CA GLN A 96 0.84 -4.08 13.06
C GLN A 96 -0.39 -3.31 12.55
N SER A 97 -1.51 -3.37 13.28
CA SER A 97 -2.74 -2.66 12.95
C SER A 97 -2.57 -1.14 13.05
N THR A 98 -1.93 -0.65 14.12
CA THR A 98 -1.60 0.78 14.29
C THR A 98 -0.71 1.28 13.14
N LEU A 99 0.32 0.51 12.77
CA LEU A 99 1.19 0.87 11.65
C LEU A 99 0.40 1.00 10.34
N LEU A 100 -0.43 0.01 9.99
CA LEU A 100 -1.24 0.07 8.77
C LEU A 100 -2.30 1.18 8.79
N GLN A 101 -2.89 1.46 9.95
CA GLN A 101 -3.85 2.54 10.12
C GLN A 101 -3.18 3.90 9.85
N HIS A 102 -1.99 4.15 10.39
CA HIS A 102 -1.27 5.40 10.15
C HIS A 102 -0.62 5.49 8.76
N LEU A 103 -0.39 4.35 8.11
CA LEU A 103 -0.05 4.29 6.68
C LEU A 103 -1.27 4.50 5.77
N GLY A 104 -2.49 4.49 6.31
CA GLY A 104 -3.74 4.68 5.55
C GLY A 104 -4.19 3.46 4.74
N VAL A 105 -3.58 2.28 4.97
CA VAL A 105 -3.80 1.06 4.20
C VAL A 105 -4.23 -0.12 5.07
N SER A 106 -4.90 0.13 6.19
CA SER A 106 -5.46 -0.96 7.02
C SER A 106 -6.64 -1.62 6.31
N PRO A 107 -6.59 -2.93 6.00
CA PRO A 107 -7.69 -3.64 5.37
C PRO A 107 -8.76 -4.10 6.36
N TRP A 108 -8.40 -4.18 7.65
CA TRP A 108 -9.30 -4.54 8.75
C TRP A 108 -9.89 -3.27 9.32
N THR A 109 -11.16 -3.06 9.00
CA THR A 109 -11.93 -1.92 9.47
C THR A 109 -12.23 -2.11 10.95
N ILE A 110 -11.73 -1.22 11.80
CA ILE A 110 -12.22 -1.11 13.18
C ILE A 110 -13.52 -0.31 13.11
N GLU A 111 -14.61 -0.92 13.55
CA GLU A 111 -15.92 -0.28 13.66
C GLU A 111 -15.78 1.07 14.37
N GLY A 112 -16.13 2.18 13.67
CA GLY A 112 -16.29 3.50 14.30
C GLY A 112 -15.42 4.65 13.78
N THR A 113 -14.44 4.43 12.88
CA THR A 113 -13.61 5.54 12.35
C THR A 113 -13.34 5.49 10.84
N SER A 114 -13.86 4.50 10.12
CA SER A 114 -13.39 4.20 8.77
C SER A 114 -14.00 5.08 7.69
N SER A 115 -13.16 5.82 6.99
CA SER A 115 -13.46 6.16 5.60
C SER A 115 -13.66 4.85 4.82
N THR A 116 -14.76 4.75 4.10
CA THR A 116 -15.03 3.65 3.15
C THR A 116 -14.03 3.65 1.99
N SER A 117 -13.26 4.73 1.85
CA SER A 117 -12.29 4.91 0.79
C SER A 117 -11.00 4.10 1.00
N TRP A 118 -10.41 3.66 -0.10
CA TRP A 118 -9.05 3.11 -0.18
C TRP A 118 -8.18 4.05 -1.03
N PRO A 119 -6.95 4.37 -0.60
CA PRO A 119 -6.10 5.28 -1.35
C PRO A 119 -5.76 4.73 -2.74
N LEU A 120 -5.76 5.59 -3.76
CA LEU A 120 -5.39 5.19 -5.13
C LEU A 120 -3.87 5.13 -5.29
N GLN A 121 -3.14 6.09 -4.71
CA GLN A 121 -1.69 6.11 -4.68
C GLN A 121 -1.17 5.47 -3.40
N VAL A 122 -0.50 4.33 -3.54
CA VAL A 122 0.21 3.68 -2.43
C VAL A 122 1.61 3.34 -2.91
N TYR A 123 2.62 3.89 -2.26
CA TYR A 123 4.00 3.83 -2.72
C TYR A 123 4.73 2.55 -2.26
N PRO A 124 5.87 2.20 -2.90
CA PRO A 124 6.50 0.90 -2.72
C PRO A 124 6.82 0.49 -1.28
N ARG A 125 7.23 1.43 -0.40
CA ARG A 125 7.57 1.08 1.00
C ARG A 125 6.31 0.76 1.79
N THR A 126 5.28 1.58 1.62
CA THR A 126 3.95 1.32 2.19
C THR A 126 3.35 0.00 1.69
N LEU A 127 3.43 -0.26 0.38
CA LEU A 127 2.99 -1.53 -0.22
C LEU A 127 3.77 -2.72 0.34
N SER A 128 5.08 -2.58 0.54
CA SER A 128 5.92 -3.63 1.12
C SER A 128 5.48 -3.99 2.55
N VAL A 129 5.18 -2.99 3.38
CA VAL A 129 4.66 -3.22 4.74
C VAL A 129 3.31 -3.93 4.69
N LEU A 130 2.38 -3.46 3.83
CA LEU A 130 1.07 -4.10 3.64
C LEU A 130 1.22 -5.56 3.21
N ALA A 131 2.00 -5.83 2.17
CA ALA A 131 2.20 -7.17 1.65
C ALA A 131 2.81 -8.11 2.70
N GLN A 132 3.84 -7.65 3.44
CA GLN A 132 4.46 -8.43 4.49
C GLN A 132 3.48 -8.77 5.62
N ILE A 133 2.68 -7.79 6.09
CA ILE A 133 1.69 -8.05 7.14
C ILE A 133 0.62 -9.03 6.63
N LEU A 134 0.14 -8.88 5.39
CA LEU A 134 -0.82 -9.83 4.80
C LEU A 134 -0.26 -11.25 4.69
N LEU A 135 1.03 -11.40 4.43
CA LEU A 135 1.70 -12.72 4.37
C LEU A 135 1.86 -13.37 5.74
N LEU A 136 1.88 -12.59 6.82
CA LEU A 136 1.92 -13.12 8.19
C LEU A 136 0.55 -13.60 8.68
N LYS A 137 -0.54 -13.20 8.03
CA LYS A 137 -1.90 -13.54 8.46
C LYS A 137 -2.33 -14.95 8.01
N PRO A 138 -3.19 -15.62 8.81
CA PRO A 138 -3.83 -16.86 8.39
C PRO A 138 -4.57 -16.70 7.06
N GLN A 139 -4.65 -17.78 6.28
CA GLN A 139 -5.23 -17.75 4.94
C GLN A 139 -6.63 -17.11 4.88
N LEU A 140 -7.51 -17.43 5.84
CA LEU A 140 -8.87 -16.88 5.91
C LEU A 140 -8.87 -15.35 6.11
N GLU A 141 -8.04 -14.84 7.02
CA GLU A 141 -7.92 -13.40 7.29
C GLU A 141 -7.30 -12.66 6.11
N LYS A 142 -6.31 -13.28 5.46
CA LYS A 142 -5.69 -12.75 4.24
C LYS A 142 -6.72 -12.63 3.12
N GLU A 143 -7.53 -13.66 2.88
CA GLU A 143 -8.59 -13.63 1.86
C GLU A 143 -9.64 -12.56 2.16
N ALA A 144 -10.07 -12.43 3.43
CA ALA A 144 -11.00 -11.38 3.85
C ALA A 144 -10.42 -9.98 3.63
N ALA A 145 -9.14 -9.77 3.98
CA ALA A 145 -8.44 -8.51 3.74
C ALA A 145 -8.34 -8.19 2.24
N CYS A 146 -8.01 -9.17 1.39
CA CYS A 146 -7.96 -9.00 -0.07
C CYS A 146 -9.30 -8.53 -0.63
N ILE A 147 -10.41 -9.15 -0.20
CA ILE A 147 -11.76 -8.78 -0.64
C ILE A 147 -12.10 -7.36 -0.17
N SER A 148 -11.80 -7.02 1.09
CA SER A 148 -12.01 -5.69 1.66
C SER A 148 -11.27 -4.61 0.87
N ILE A 149 -9.99 -4.83 0.55
CA ILE A 149 -9.17 -3.92 -0.26
C ILE A 149 -9.82 -3.68 -1.62
N TRP A 150 -10.20 -4.75 -2.33
CA TRP A 150 -10.85 -4.66 -3.64
C TRP A 150 -12.17 -3.90 -3.59
N GLN A 151 -13.03 -4.20 -2.61
CA GLN A 151 -14.32 -3.53 -2.44
C GLN A 151 -14.16 -2.03 -2.18
N ARG A 152 -13.23 -1.65 -1.31
CA ARG A 152 -12.98 -0.24 -0.97
C ARG A 152 -12.33 0.51 -2.14
N LEU A 153 -11.39 -0.11 -2.84
CA LEU A 153 -10.79 0.46 -4.06
C LEU A 153 -11.85 0.75 -5.14
N VAL A 154 -12.69 -0.24 -5.46
CA VAL A 154 -13.78 -0.07 -6.44
C VAL A 154 -14.73 1.02 -5.97
N THR A 155 -15.05 1.06 -4.68
CA THR A 155 -15.91 2.11 -4.11
C THR A 155 -15.31 3.49 -4.30
N THR A 156 -14.02 3.67 -4.01
CA THR A 156 -13.32 4.95 -4.24
C THR A 156 -13.30 5.36 -5.71
N MET A 157 -13.01 4.44 -6.63
CA MET A 157 -13.04 4.76 -8.07
C MET A 157 -14.44 5.18 -8.51
N VAL A 158 -15.48 4.48 -8.07
CA VAL A 158 -16.87 4.82 -8.40
C VAL A 158 -17.27 6.16 -7.79
N GLU A 159 -16.89 6.44 -6.55
CA GLU A 159 -17.13 7.74 -5.90
C GLU A 159 -16.43 8.87 -6.66
N ASN A 160 -15.18 8.69 -7.09
CA ASN A 160 -14.47 9.71 -7.85
C ASN A 160 -15.09 9.97 -9.24
N VAL A 161 -15.72 8.96 -9.84
CA VAL A 161 -16.45 9.11 -11.11
C VAL A 161 -17.81 9.78 -10.90
N CYS A 162 -18.60 9.33 -9.93
CA CYS A 162 -19.99 9.78 -9.75
C CYS A 162 -20.10 11.07 -8.95
N ASN A 163 -19.21 11.28 -7.98
CA ASN A 163 -19.17 12.41 -7.06
C ASN A 163 -17.75 13.00 -7.03
N PRO A 164 -17.24 13.53 -8.16
CA PRO A 164 -15.87 14.01 -8.24
C PRO A 164 -15.61 15.11 -7.20
N PRO A 165 -14.46 15.09 -6.50
CA PRO A 165 -14.12 16.12 -5.53
C PRO A 165 -14.11 17.51 -6.20
N VAL A 166 -14.58 18.50 -5.45
CA VAL A 166 -14.66 19.90 -5.92
C VAL A 166 -13.27 20.52 -6.01
N THR A 167 -12.38 20.11 -5.10
CA THR A 167 -10.97 20.50 -5.04
C THR A 167 -10.08 19.44 -5.69
N PHE A 168 -9.16 19.89 -6.55
CA PHE A 168 -8.16 19.02 -7.16
C PHE A 168 -7.06 18.73 -6.14
N GLU A 169 -6.88 17.45 -5.78
CA GLU A 169 -5.74 17.00 -4.99
C GLU A 169 -4.87 16.06 -5.83
N PRO A 170 -3.60 16.42 -6.11
CA PRO A 170 -2.72 15.64 -6.98
C PRO A 170 -2.40 14.24 -6.42
N GLU A 171 -2.44 14.06 -5.10
CA GLU A 171 -2.18 12.78 -4.42
C GLU A 171 -3.29 11.73 -4.64
N ASN A 172 -4.41 12.09 -5.26
CA ASN A 172 -5.55 11.21 -5.55
C ASN A 172 -5.86 11.06 -7.04
N GLU A 173 -4.94 11.46 -7.91
CA GLU A 173 -5.22 11.53 -9.34
C GLU A 173 -5.34 10.14 -9.98
N ASP A 174 -4.41 9.23 -9.70
CA ASP A 174 -4.34 7.94 -10.41
C ASP A 174 -3.89 6.77 -9.52
N LEU A 175 -4.24 5.56 -9.95
CA LEU A 175 -3.71 4.31 -9.43
C LEU A 175 -2.29 4.08 -9.98
N ASN A 176 -1.28 4.07 -9.11
CA ASN A 176 0.09 3.80 -9.54
C ASN A 176 0.30 2.31 -9.92
N VAL A 177 1.37 2.04 -10.68
CA VAL A 177 1.60 0.74 -11.31
C VAL A 177 1.89 -0.34 -10.28
N GLU A 178 2.69 -0.03 -9.26
CA GLU A 178 3.08 -0.96 -8.20
C GLU A 178 1.88 -1.37 -7.35
N HIS A 179 0.98 -0.43 -7.05
CA HIS A 179 -0.25 -0.72 -6.33
C HIS A 179 -1.19 -1.56 -7.19
N ALA A 180 -1.36 -1.22 -8.47
CA ALA A 180 -2.12 -2.04 -9.41
C ALA A 180 -1.59 -3.47 -9.46
N GLN A 181 -0.27 -3.65 -9.54
CA GLN A 181 0.37 -4.95 -9.58
C GLN A 181 0.10 -5.75 -8.30
N LEU A 182 0.26 -5.13 -7.11
CA LEU A 182 -0.08 -5.79 -5.85
C LEU A 182 -1.55 -6.24 -5.85
N LEU A 183 -2.48 -5.39 -6.27
CA LEU A 183 -3.90 -5.72 -6.35
C LEU A 183 -4.15 -6.94 -7.25
N LEU A 184 -3.49 -7.04 -8.40
CA LEU A 184 -3.60 -8.20 -9.28
C LEU A 184 -3.06 -9.48 -8.63
N PHE A 185 -1.96 -9.40 -7.87
CA PHE A 185 -1.50 -10.55 -7.08
C PHE A 185 -2.51 -10.95 -6.00
N LEU A 186 -3.09 -9.97 -5.29
CA LEU A 186 -4.13 -10.23 -4.30
C LEU A 186 -5.35 -10.89 -4.93
N PHE A 187 -5.81 -10.43 -6.10
CA PHE A 187 -6.90 -11.05 -6.85
C PHE A 187 -6.59 -12.50 -7.21
N HIS A 188 -5.37 -12.78 -7.68
CA HIS A 188 -4.96 -14.14 -8.05
C HIS A 188 -4.70 -15.06 -6.87
N SER A 189 -4.52 -14.52 -5.67
CA SER A 189 -4.44 -15.30 -4.43
C SER A 189 -5.80 -15.80 -3.92
N LEU A 190 -6.91 -15.25 -4.44
CA LEU A 190 -8.27 -15.64 -4.08
C LEU A 190 -8.70 -16.93 -4.78
N ASN A 191 -9.62 -17.66 -4.15
CA ASN A 191 -10.28 -18.78 -4.81
C ASN A 191 -11.32 -18.30 -5.85
N LEU A 192 -11.78 -19.20 -6.72
CA LEU A 192 -12.67 -18.84 -7.84
C LEU A 192 -13.97 -18.15 -7.38
N MET A 193 -14.54 -18.55 -6.25
CA MET A 193 -15.80 -17.95 -5.76
C MET A 193 -15.58 -16.52 -5.28
N GLN A 194 -14.46 -16.27 -4.60
CA GLN A 194 -14.05 -14.93 -4.17
C GLN A 194 -13.68 -14.05 -5.36
N LYS A 195 -12.95 -14.58 -6.36
CA LYS A 195 -12.68 -13.88 -7.62
C LYS A 195 -13.97 -13.46 -8.33
N LYS A 196 -14.98 -14.34 -8.40
CA LYS A 196 -16.31 -14.00 -8.93
C LYS A 196 -16.99 -12.89 -8.14
N SER A 197 -16.88 -12.91 -6.82
CA SER A 197 -17.42 -11.83 -5.96
C SER A 197 -16.77 -10.48 -6.28
N VAL A 198 -15.44 -10.43 -6.35
CA VAL A 198 -14.70 -9.21 -6.72
C VAL A 198 -15.05 -8.73 -8.13
N LEU A 199 -15.15 -9.65 -9.10
CA LEU A 199 -15.57 -9.32 -10.47
C LEU A 199 -16.97 -8.71 -10.50
N LEU A 200 -17.93 -9.27 -9.76
CA LEU A 200 -19.30 -8.76 -9.69
C LEU A 200 -19.36 -7.37 -9.03
N VAL A 201 -18.58 -7.14 -7.97
CA VAL A 201 -18.47 -5.80 -7.35
C VAL A 201 -17.90 -4.79 -8.34
N THR A 202 -16.85 -5.17 -9.06
CA THR A 202 -16.19 -4.31 -10.07
C THR A 202 -17.14 -3.99 -11.22
N GLY A 203 -17.83 -4.99 -11.77
CA GLY A 203 -18.83 -4.82 -12.82
C GLY A 203 -20.04 -3.98 -12.38
N SER A 204 -20.54 -4.21 -11.17
CA SER A 204 -21.62 -3.39 -10.58
C SER A 204 -21.16 -1.94 -10.37
N GLY A 205 -19.90 -1.74 -9.99
CA GLY A 205 -19.27 -0.42 -9.94
C GLY A 205 -19.30 0.29 -11.29
N ALA A 206 -18.87 -0.40 -12.35
CA ALA A 206 -18.88 0.14 -13.71
C ALA A 206 -20.29 0.50 -14.19
N VAL A 207 -21.29 -0.34 -13.89
CA VAL A 207 -22.70 -0.03 -14.19
C VAL A 207 -23.17 1.22 -13.43
N ARG A 208 -22.82 1.39 -12.16
CA ARG A 208 -23.18 2.61 -11.40
C ARG A 208 -22.62 3.89 -12.02
N CYS A 209 -21.45 3.82 -12.67
CA CYS A 209 -20.87 4.95 -13.37
C CYS A 209 -21.63 5.35 -14.66
N SER A 210 -22.58 4.54 -15.15
CA SER A 210 -23.28 4.82 -16.42
C SER A 210 -24.05 6.14 -16.42
N GLU A 211 -24.55 6.57 -15.26
CA GLU A 211 -25.27 7.84 -15.14
C GLU A 211 -24.33 9.03 -15.31
N ALA A 212 -23.09 8.95 -14.82
CA ALA A 212 -22.10 10.03 -14.94
C ALA A 212 -21.72 10.31 -16.40
N VAL A 213 -21.70 9.26 -17.24
CA VAL A 213 -21.35 9.35 -18.68
C VAL A 213 -22.43 10.11 -19.48
N LYS A 214 -23.64 10.28 -18.94
CA LYS A 214 -24.71 11.07 -19.59
C LYS A 214 -24.46 12.57 -19.57
N THR A 215 -23.48 13.02 -18.78
CA THR A 215 -23.07 14.42 -18.67
C THR A 215 -21.61 14.59 -19.10
N PRO A 216 -21.20 15.79 -19.55
CA PRO A 216 -19.78 16.04 -19.80
C PRO A 216 -18.93 15.74 -18.55
N MET A 217 -17.97 14.84 -18.71
CA MET A 217 -17.08 14.40 -17.64
C MET A 217 -15.80 15.26 -17.60
N LYS A 218 -15.27 15.48 -16.40
CA LYS A 218 -13.92 16.02 -16.21
C LYS A 218 -12.85 14.97 -16.52
N ASP A 219 -11.64 15.41 -16.86
CA ASP A 219 -10.50 14.53 -17.14
C ASP A 219 -10.23 13.52 -16.02
N SER A 220 -10.33 13.94 -14.75
CA SER A 220 -10.18 13.05 -13.61
C SER A 220 -11.23 11.93 -13.58
N GLN A 221 -12.50 12.24 -13.83
CA GLN A 221 -13.56 11.24 -13.90
C GLN A 221 -13.31 10.24 -15.03
N ILE A 222 -12.84 10.72 -16.18
CA ILE A 222 -12.50 9.86 -17.33
C ILE A 222 -11.34 8.92 -16.96
N LEU A 223 -10.32 9.43 -16.26
CA LEU A 223 -9.19 8.64 -15.78
C LEU A 223 -9.65 7.51 -14.83
N HIS A 224 -10.41 7.84 -13.79
CA HIS A 224 -10.92 6.84 -12.83
C HIS A 224 -11.83 5.80 -13.49
N LEU A 225 -12.71 6.22 -14.41
CA LEU A 225 -13.56 5.31 -15.16
C LEU A 225 -12.72 4.38 -16.05
N SER A 226 -11.71 4.93 -16.72
CA SER A 226 -10.79 4.14 -17.57
C SER A 226 -10.05 3.09 -16.75
N ARG A 227 -9.54 3.44 -15.56
CA ARG A 227 -8.89 2.49 -14.64
C ARG A 227 -9.84 1.38 -14.18
N LEU A 228 -11.07 1.73 -13.80
CA LEU A 228 -12.08 0.75 -13.41
C LEU A 228 -12.39 -0.24 -14.53
N LEU A 229 -12.57 0.25 -15.76
CA LEU A 229 -12.84 -0.59 -16.93
C LEU A 229 -11.65 -1.47 -17.32
N LEU A 230 -10.42 -0.97 -17.22
CA LEU A 230 -9.21 -1.76 -17.45
C LEU A 230 -9.09 -2.91 -16.44
N LEU A 231 -9.36 -2.65 -15.15
CA LEU A 231 -9.37 -3.69 -14.11
C LEU A 231 -10.48 -4.72 -14.38
N LEU A 232 -11.67 -4.27 -14.76
CA LEU A 232 -12.79 -5.15 -15.12
C LEU A 232 -12.43 -6.05 -16.32
N GLU A 233 -11.89 -5.47 -17.39
CA GLU A 233 -11.44 -6.22 -18.57
C GLU A 233 -10.38 -7.26 -18.20
N TYR A 234 -9.39 -6.87 -17.39
CA TYR A 234 -8.36 -7.77 -16.91
C TYR A 234 -8.96 -8.96 -16.14
N MET A 235 -9.86 -8.69 -15.20
CA MET A 235 -10.50 -9.74 -14.39
C MET A 235 -11.34 -10.70 -15.25
N MET A 236 -12.05 -10.19 -16.25
CA MET A 236 -12.83 -11.02 -17.17
C MET A 236 -11.93 -11.95 -17.99
N LYS A 237 -10.79 -11.45 -18.48
CA LYS A 237 -9.83 -12.24 -19.27
C LYS A 237 -9.09 -13.28 -18.43
N ASN A 238 -8.76 -12.93 -17.19
CA ASN A 238 -7.86 -13.71 -16.31
C ASN A 238 -8.58 -14.23 -15.06
N LEU A 239 -9.87 -14.56 -15.17
CA LEU A 239 -10.66 -15.01 -14.02
C LEU A 239 -10.13 -16.34 -13.43
N TYR A 240 -9.69 -17.23 -14.31
CA TYR A 240 -9.21 -18.56 -13.94
C TYR A 240 -7.73 -18.51 -13.58
N ASP A 241 -6.90 -18.17 -14.57
CA ASP A 241 -5.44 -18.20 -14.46
C ASP A 241 -4.84 -16.81 -14.59
N ALA A 242 -3.70 -16.59 -13.92
CA ALA A 242 -2.90 -15.39 -14.08
C ALA A 242 -2.14 -15.43 -15.41
N PRO A 243 -2.00 -14.30 -16.12
CA PRO A 243 -1.18 -14.24 -17.32
C PRO A 243 0.30 -14.45 -16.94
N SER A 244 1.07 -15.15 -17.79
CA SER A 244 2.48 -15.46 -17.53
C SER A 244 3.32 -14.20 -17.27
N THR A 245 3.01 -13.11 -17.97
CA THR A 245 3.68 -11.81 -17.82
C THR A 245 3.54 -11.19 -16.43
N LEU A 246 2.54 -11.58 -15.61
CA LEU A 246 2.43 -11.13 -14.22
C LEU A 246 3.43 -11.86 -13.30
N LEU A 247 3.82 -13.08 -13.68
CA LEU A 247 4.72 -13.95 -12.91
C LEU A 247 6.20 -13.78 -13.32
N GLU A 248 6.46 -13.18 -14.49
CA GLU A 248 7.81 -13.00 -15.07
C GLU A 248 8.55 -11.74 -14.57
N GLN A 249 8.15 -11.14 -13.45
CA GLN A 249 8.77 -9.91 -12.93
C GLN A 249 9.89 -10.15 -11.91
#